data_AF-A0A2N3AJH5-F1
#
_entry.id   AF-A0A2N3AJH5-F1
#
_cell.length_a   1.000
_cell.length_b   1.000
_cell.length_c   1.000
_cell.angle_alpha   90.00
_cell.angle_beta   90.00
_cell.angle_gamma   90.00
#
_symmetry.space_group_name_H-M   'P 1'
#
loop_
_entity.id
_entity.type
_entity.pdbx_description
1 polymer ?
#
loop_
_entity_poly.entity_id
_entity_poly.type
_entity_poly.pdbx_seq_one_letter_code
_entity_poly.pdbx_strand_id
1 'polypeptide(L)' 'MTQDVENQIIYPELIYYVTNQDGVEEKIIEPLALKYYYEEQVRNLLQSNGFKIVEEMGYYDRRPISEGPELIFICKKE' A
#
# COMPACT_ATOMS: atom_id res chain seq x y z
N MET A 1 9.53 1.00 12.67
CA MET A 1 8.42 1.48 11.82
C MET A 1 7.56 2.40 12.65
N THR A 2 7.59 3.68 12.36
CA THR A 2 6.74 4.69 13.02
C THR A 2 5.39 4.73 12.34
N GLN A 3 4.30 4.89 13.10
CA GLN A 3 2.94 4.95 12.57
C GLN A 3 2.26 6.24 13.04
N ASP A 4 1.66 6.95 12.09
CA ASP A 4 0.72 8.04 12.33
C ASP A 4 -0.69 7.49 12.08
N VAL A 5 -1.34 7.08 13.17
CA VAL A 5 -2.65 6.42 13.12
C VAL A 5 -3.76 7.41 12.75
N GLU A 6 -3.62 8.67 13.15
CA GLU A 6 -4.61 9.72 12.85
C GLU A 6 -4.68 10.00 11.35
N ASN A 7 -3.52 10.10 10.69
CA ASN A 7 -3.45 10.37 9.26
C ASN A 7 -3.40 9.08 8.39
N GLN A 8 -3.37 7.91 9.03
CA GLN A 8 -3.20 6.59 8.40
C GLN A 8 -1.92 6.50 7.54
N ILE A 9 -0.79 6.92 8.09
CA ILE A 9 0.52 6.89 7.42
C ILE A 9 1.47 5.97 8.20
N ILE A 10 2.13 5.06 7.48
CA ILE A 10 3.28 4.32 8.00
C ILE A 10 4.56 4.90 7.40
N TYR A 11 5.64 4.91 8.21
CA TYR A 11 6.96 5.36 7.80
C TYR A 11 7.96 4.20 7.87
N PRO A 12 7.97 3.28 6.89
CA PRO A 12 9.07 2.34 6.69
C PRO A 12 10.36 3.06 6.29
N GLU A 13 11.47 2.38 6.53
CA GLU A 13 12.80 2.80 6.09
C GLU A 13 13.11 2.20 4.72
N LEU A 14 13.41 3.04 3.73
CA LEU A 14 14.11 2.66 2.52
C LEU A 14 15.60 2.67 2.82
N ILE A 15 16.22 1.50 2.71
CA ILE A 15 17.65 1.32 3.00
C ILE A 15 18.39 1.03 1.70
N TYR A 16 19.35 1.89 1.37
CA TYR A 16 20.22 1.74 0.22
C TYR A 16 21.65 1.46 0.70
N TYR A 17 22.29 0.52 0.03
CA TYR A 17 23.73 0.28 0.13
C TYR A 17 24.33 0.70 -1.22
N VAL A 18 25.13 1.76 -1.21
CA VAL A 18 25.69 2.36 -2.41
C VAL A 18 27.20 2.16 -2.36
N THR A 19 27.74 1.47 -3.36
CA THR A 19 29.20 1.37 -3.54
C THR A 19 29.66 2.50 -4.45
N ASN A 20 30.50 3.38 -3.92
CA ASN A 20 31.07 4.49 -4.68
C ASN A 20 32.23 4.02 -5.60
N GLN A 21 32.77 4.91 -6.43
CA GLN A 21 33.80 4.56 -7.41
C GLN A 21 35.12 4.11 -6.77
N ASP A 22 35.41 4.55 -5.55
CA ASP A 22 36.54 4.15 -4.71
C ASP A 22 36.31 2.84 -3.94
N GLY A 23 35.14 2.21 -4.10
CA GLY A 23 34.82 0.90 -3.51
C GLY A 23 34.38 0.97 -2.05
N VAL A 24 34.20 2.15 -1.48
CA VAL A 24 33.61 2.37 -0.16
C VAL A 24 32.08 2.22 -0.26
N GLU A 25 31.50 1.48 0.67
CA GLU A 25 30.06 1.31 0.78
C GLU A 25 29.48 2.35 1.75
N GLU A 26 28.47 3.10 1.29
CA GLU A 26 27.66 3.98 2.13
C GLU A 26 26.26 3.41 2.34
N LYS A 27 25.75 3.57 3.57
CA LYS A 27 24.37 3.22 3.93
C LYS A 27 23.54 4.49 3.97
N ILE A 28 22.52 4.57 3.13
CA ILE A 28 21.54 5.65 3.11
C ILE A 28 20.22 5.10 3.65
N ILE A 29 19.60 5.81 4.60
CA ILE A 29 18.31 5.43 5.19
C ILE A 29 17.36 6.62 5.00
N GLU A 30 16.25 6.38 4.30
CA GLU A 30 15.23 7.39 4.04
C GLU A 30 13.86 6.93 4.55
N PRO A 31 13.11 7.77 5.28
CA PRO A 31 11.74 7.44 5.64
C PRO A 31 10.82 7.60 4.42
N LEU A 32 10.05 6.56 4.10
CA LEU A 32 9.01 6.62 3.07
C LEU A 32 7.64 6.78 3.72
N ALA A 33 6.93 7.87 3.44
CA ALA A 33 5.57 8.05 3.90
C ALA A 33 4.59 7.25 3.02
N LEU A 34 4.00 6.19 3.57
CA LEU A 34 2.99 5.38 2.89
C LEU A 34 1.63 5.53 3.56
N LYS A 35 0.64 6.02 2.81
CA LYS A 35 -0.74 6.06 3.26
C LYS A 35 -1.40 4.70 3.06
N TYR A 36 -2.08 4.19 4.07
CA TYR A 36 -2.82 2.93 4.01
C TYR A 36 -4.33 3.17 4.15
N TYR A 37 -5.12 2.26 3.57
CA TYR A 37 -6.58 2.35 3.54
C TYR A 37 -7.18 1.00 3.95
N TYR A 38 -8.30 1.06 4.66
CA TYR A 38 -9.13 -0.12 4.93
C TYR A 38 -10.06 -0.40 3.75
N GLU A 39 -10.55 -1.64 3.65
CA GLU A 39 -11.43 -2.10 2.57
C GLU A 39 -12.64 -1.17 2.34
N GLU A 40 -13.34 -0.76 3.40
CA GLU A 40 -14.51 0.12 3.30
C GLU A 40 -14.17 1.50 2.73
N GLN A 41 -12.97 2.03 3.03
CA GLN A 41 -12.56 3.33 2.51
C GLN A 41 -12.36 3.27 1.00
N VAL A 42 -11.74 2.20 0.50
CA VAL A 42 -11.53 1.98 -0.93
C VAL A 42 -12.86 1.66 -1.63
N ARG A 43 -13.70 0.83 -1.01
CA ARG A 43 -15.04 0.47 -1.51
C ARG A 43 -15.91 1.72 -1.71
N ASN A 44 -15.99 2.58 -0.70
CA ASN A 44 -16.74 3.83 -0.77
C ASN A 44 -16.17 4.79 -1.83
N LEU A 45 -14.84 4.90 -1.93
CA LEU A 45 -14.20 5.74 -2.95
C LEU A 45 -14.56 5.28 -4.37
N LEU A 46 -14.49 3.98 -4.65
CA LEU A 46 -14.81 3.42 -5.96
C LEU A 46 -16.29 3.64 -6.31
N GLN A 47 -17.20 3.27 -5.40
CA GLN A 47 -18.65 3.36 -5.63
C GLN A 47 -19.11 4.81 -5.82
N SER A 48 -18.60 5.75 -4.99
CA SER A 48 -18.93 7.17 -5.11
C SER A 48 -18.44 7.82 -6.41
N ASN A 49 -17.50 7.19 -7.12
CA ASN A 49 -16.96 7.65 -8.39
C ASN A 49 -17.48 6.85 -9.60
N GLY A 50 -18.62 6.16 -9.45
CA GLY A 50 -19.30 5.47 -10.55
C GLY A 50 -18.63 4.17 -11.00
N PHE A 51 -17.86 3.53 -10.12
CA PHE A 51 -17.35 2.20 -10.36
C PHE A 51 -18.26 1.15 -9.72
N LYS A 52 -18.61 0.15 -10.51
CA LYS A 52 -19.20 -1.10 -10.03
C LYS A 52 -18.09 -2.08 -9.67
N ILE A 53 -18.04 -2.49 -8.41
CA ILE A 53 -17.16 -3.57 -7.96
C ILE A 53 -17.79 -4.90 -8.40
N VAL A 54 -17.06 -5.65 -9.23
CA VAL A 54 -17.47 -6.95 -9.76
C VAL A 54 -16.98 -8.07 -8.85
N GLU A 55 -15.80 -7.88 -8.27
CA GLU A 55 -15.14 -8.85 -7.40
C GLU A 55 -14.13 -8.13 -6.50
N GLU A 56 -13.95 -8.66 -5.29
CA GLU A 56 -12.96 -8.19 -4.32
C GLU A 56 -12.27 -9.39 -3.67
N MET A 57 -10.96 -9.29 -3.46
CA MET A 57 -10.16 -10.37 -2.88
C MET A 57 -8.94 -9.83 -2.14
N GLY A 58 -8.47 -10.62 -1.18
CA GLY A 58 -7.20 -10.39 -0.50
C GLY A 58 -6.10 -11.16 -1.22
N TYR A 59 -4.96 -10.51 -1.46
CA TYR A 59 -3.82 -11.10 -2.19
C TYR A 59 -4.19 -11.71 -3.57
N TYR A 60 -3.18 -12.16 -4.31
CA TYR A 60 -3.40 -12.81 -5.62
C TYR A 60 -3.87 -14.27 -5.52
N ASP A 61 -3.96 -14.83 -4.31
CA ASP A 61 -4.47 -16.19 -4.09
C ASP A 61 -5.99 -16.24 -3.85
N ARG A 62 -6.67 -15.09 -4.00
CA ARG A 62 -8.13 -14.96 -4.00
C ARG A 62 -8.81 -15.31 -2.67
N ARG A 63 -8.08 -15.25 -1.56
CA ARG A 63 -8.67 -15.38 -0.22
C ARG A 63 -9.62 -14.20 0.07
N PRO A 64 -10.47 -14.28 1.11
CA PRO A 64 -11.35 -13.16 1.48
C PRO A 64 -10.56 -11.84 1.64
N ILE A 65 -11.14 -10.73 1.19
CA ILE A 65 -10.49 -9.40 1.25
C ILE A 65 -10.10 -8.97 2.68
N SER A 66 -10.82 -9.47 3.67
CA SER A 66 -10.54 -9.26 5.10
C SER A 66 -9.31 -10.03 5.60
N GLU A 67 -8.77 -10.97 4.82
CA GLU A 67 -7.67 -11.86 5.22
C GLU A 67 -6.30 -11.40 4.67
N GLY A 68 -5.93 -10.16 4.90
CA GLY A 68 -4.60 -9.67 4.54
C GLY A 68 -4.48 -8.15 4.38
N PRO A 69 -3.25 -7.61 4.29
CA PRO A 69 -2.99 -6.21 4.00
C PRO A 69 -3.14 -5.83 2.52
N GLU A 70 -3.14 -6.80 1.59
CA GLU A 70 -3.25 -6.53 0.15
C GLU A 70 -4.70 -6.63 -0.32
N LEU A 71 -5.24 -5.51 -0.80
CA LEU A 71 -6.62 -5.38 -1.26
C LEU A 71 -6.66 -5.33 -2.80
N ILE A 72 -7.38 -6.24 -3.44
CA ILE A 72 -7.57 -6.26 -4.88
C ILE A 72 -9.06 -6.06 -5.19
N PHE A 73 -9.36 -5.04 -5.98
CA PHE A 73 -10.71 -4.74 -6.47
C PHE A 73 -10.74 -4.86 -7.99
N ILE A 74 -11.67 -5.66 -8.51
CA ILE A 74 -11.96 -5.75 -9.94
C ILE A 74 -13.20 -4.92 -10.21
N CYS A 75 -13.02 -3.82 -10.92
CA CYS A 75 -14.08 -2.84 -11.16
C CYS A 75 -14.43 -2.72 -12.64
N LYS A 76 -15.68 -2.36 -12.91
CA LYS A 76 -16.14 -1.85 -14.20
C LYS A 76 -16.59 -0.41 -14.01
N LYS A 77 -16.27 0.45 -14.98
CA LYS A 77 -16.84 1.79 -15.03
C LYS A 77 -18.28 1.68 -15.52
N GLU A 78 -19.21 2.29 -14.80
CA GLU A 78 -20.59 2.45 -15.25
C GLU A 78 -20.72 3.61 -16.25
#